data_AF-A0A3D3ECX2-F1
#
_entry.id   AF-A0A3D3ECX2-F1
#
_cell.length_a   1.000
_cell.length_b   1.000
_cell.length_c   1.000
_cell.angle_alpha   90.00
_cell.angle_beta   90.00
_cell.angle_gamma   90.00
#
_symmetry.space_group_name_H-M   'P 1'
#
loop_
_entity.id
_entity.type
_entity.pdbx_description
1 polymer ?
#
loop_
_entity_poly.entity_id
_entity_poly.type
_entity_poly.pdbx_seq_one_letter_code
_entity_poly.pdbx_strand_id
1 'polypeptide(L)'
;MSRLPAASFRGIVTSPPYNLRNSSGNGLHDGRGGKWEKAALLKGYSTHMDAMPHDAYVRWQRDCLDQMMRLLRPDGVIFYNHKWRVQKGLLQDR
;
A
#
# COMPACT_ATOMS: atom_id res chain seq x y z
N MET A 1 14.51 7.31 0.09
CA MET A 1 14.96 6.88 -1.26
C MET A 1 15.76 7.95 -2.00
N SER A 2 15.49 9.25 -1.80
CA SER A 2 16.15 10.36 -2.52
C SER A 2 17.69 10.42 -2.44
N ARG A 3 18.29 9.92 -1.34
CA ARG A 3 19.75 9.92 -1.15
C ARG A 3 20.49 8.78 -1.87
N LEU A 4 19.76 7.83 -2.45
CA LEU A 4 20.35 6.66 -3.12
C LEU A 4 20.60 6.99 -4.61
N PRO A 5 21.75 6.58 -5.19
CA PRO A 5 22.03 6.79 -6.61
C PRO A 5 21.01 6.07 -7.51
N ALA A 6 20.79 6.60 -8.71
CA ALA A 6 19.93 5.95 -9.70
C ALA A 6 20.49 4.58 -10.13
N ALA A 7 19.62 3.70 -10.63
CA ALA A 7 19.99 2.37 -11.15
C ALA A 7 20.89 1.54 -10.18
N SER A 8 20.62 1.63 -8.88
CA SER A 8 21.41 0.95 -7.84
C SER A 8 20.94 -0.48 -7.53
N PHE A 9 19.70 -0.83 -7.86
CA PHE A 9 19.10 -2.11 -7.45
C PHE A 9 18.67 -2.97 -8.64
N ARG A 10 18.94 -4.28 -8.57
CA ARG A 10 18.38 -5.28 -9.50
C ARG A 10 16.99 -5.76 -9.10
N GLY A 11 16.64 -5.67 -7.82
CA GLY A 11 15.38 -6.15 -7.31
C GLY A 11 14.85 -5.23 -6.22
N ILE A 12 13.56 -4.93 -6.27
CA ILE A 12 12.85 -4.20 -5.23
C ILE A 12 11.63 -5.04 -4.83
N VAL A 13 11.48 -5.33 -3.54
CA VAL A 13 10.30 -6.01 -3.00
C VAL A 13 9.65 -5.07 -1.99
N THR A 14 8.37 -4.79 -2.18
CA THR A 14 7.64 -3.84 -1.33
C THR A 14 6.21 -4.28 -1.06
N SER A 15 5.73 -3.88 0.11
CA SER A 15 4.37 -4.10 0.62
C SER A 15 3.94 -2.83 1.35
N PRO A 16 3.63 -1.74 0.62
CA PRO A 16 3.23 -0.48 1.24
C PRO A 16 1.88 -0.63 1.97
N PRO A 17 1.47 0.32 2.82
CA PRO A 17 0.14 0.30 3.44
C PRO A 17 -0.99 0.17 2.43
N TYR A 18 -2.03 -0.60 2.74
CA TYR A 18 -3.11 -0.92 1.79
C TYR A 18 -4.34 -0.02 1.92
N ASN A 19 -4.35 0.88 2.90
CA ASN A 19 -5.42 1.83 3.18
C ASN A 19 -6.74 1.17 3.64
N LEU A 20 -6.70 -0.03 4.23
CA LEU A 20 -7.81 -1.01 4.38
C LEU A 20 -9.03 -0.50 5.14
N ARG A 21 -8.92 0.56 5.94
CA ARG A 21 -10.04 1.08 6.74
C ARG A 21 -11.02 1.93 5.94
N ASN A 22 -10.63 2.46 4.77
CA ASN A 22 -11.57 3.11 3.84
C ASN A 22 -12.39 2.06 3.07
N SER A 23 -13.34 1.37 3.70
CA SER A 23 -14.09 0.27 3.08
C SER A 23 -15.59 0.42 3.33
N SER A 24 -16.38 0.18 2.28
CA SER A 24 -17.84 0.17 2.34
C SER A 24 -18.43 -1.06 3.07
N GLY A 25 -17.59 -2.04 3.42
CA GLY A 25 -17.97 -3.30 4.06
C GLY A 25 -17.42 -3.44 5.49
N ASN A 26 -17.25 -2.31 6.20
CA ASN A 26 -16.70 -2.24 7.57
C ASN A 26 -15.20 -2.54 7.74
N GLY A 27 -14.38 -2.38 6.69
CA GLY A 27 -12.91 -2.46 6.82
C GLY A 27 -12.40 -3.78 7.41
N LEU A 28 -11.21 -3.74 8.04
CA LEU A 28 -10.73 -4.81 8.91
C LEU A 28 -11.82 -5.05 9.97
N HIS A 29 -12.54 -6.18 9.91
CA HIS A 29 -13.45 -6.55 10.99
C HIS A 29 -12.65 -7.06 12.18
N ASP A 30 -12.96 -6.58 13.39
CA ASP A 30 -12.46 -7.12 14.65
C ASP A 30 -13.28 -8.32 15.14
N GLY A 31 -14.28 -8.72 14.34
CA GLY A 31 -15.22 -9.79 14.65
C GLY A 31 -14.46 -10.98 15.21
N ARG A 32 -14.89 -11.42 16.41
CA ARG A 32 -14.34 -12.49 17.28
C ARG A 32 -14.18 -13.85 16.56
N GLY A 33 -13.42 -13.86 15.47
CA GLY A 33 -13.43 -14.86 14.39
C GLY A 33 -12.56 -14.49 13.17
N GLY A 34 -11.82 -13.37 13.19
CA GLY A 34 -10.78 -13.10 12.20
C GLY A 34 -9.63 -14.12 12.32
N LYS A 35 -9.13 -14.64 11.19
CA LYS A 35 -7.99 -15.58 11.12
C LYS A 35 -6.69 -15.10 11.79
N TRP A 36 -6.65 -13.84 12.25
CA TRP A 36 -5.47 -13.20 12.81
C TRP A 36 -5.81 -12.66 14.19
N GLU A 37 -5.21 -13.25 15.23
CA GLU A 37 -5.44 -12.97 16.67
C GLU A 37 -5.37 -11.49 17.05
N LYS A 38 -4.68 -10.67 16.25
CA LYS A 38 -4.49 -9.25 16.50
C LYS A 38 -4.60 -8.51 15.18
N ALA A 39 -5.80 -8.02 14.87
CA ALA A 39 -6.03 -7.06 13.80
C ALA A 39 -5.39 -5.69 14.18
N ALA A 40 -4.07 -5.66 14.40
CA ALA A 40 -3.33 -4.51 14.92
C ALA A 40 -3.49 -3.27 14.03
N LEU A 41 -3.66 -3.48 12.72
CA LEU A 41 -3.94 -2.43 11.74
C LEU A 41 -5.29 -1.72 11.96
N LEU A 42 -6.19 -2.25 12.79
CA LEU A 42 -7.34 -1.49 13.31
C LEU A 42 -6.90 -0.22 14.04
N LYS A 43 -5.75 -0.27 14.71
CA LYS A 43 -5.13 0.89 15.36
C LYS A 43 -4.28 1.72 14.40
N GLY A 44 -4.27 1.37 13.11
CA GLY A 44 -3.40 1.97 12.10
C GLY A 44 -1.94 1.58 12.27
N TYR A 45 -1.07 2.39 11.66
CA TYR A 45 0.37 2.34 11.83
C TYR A 45 0.79 3.29 12.96
N SER A 46 2.05 3.20 13.40
CA SER A 46 2.58 4.05 14.47
C SER A 46 2.47 5.55 14.18
N THR A 47 2.46 5.94 12.91
CA THR A 47 2.51 7.34 12.48
C THR A 47 1.23 7.83 11.81
N HIS A 48 0.35 6.93 11.36
CA HIS A 48 -0.86 7.31 10.65
C HIS A 48 -1.92 6.20 10.69
N MET A 49 -3.17 6.58 10.48
CA MET A 49 -4.25 5.63 10.24
C MET A 49 -4.11 4.96 8.87
N ASP A 50 -4.61 3.74 8.74
CA ASP A 50 -4.72 3.04 7.45
C ASP A 50 -6.01 3.45 6.70
N ALA A 51 -6.26 4.76 6.62
CA ALA A 51 -7.52 5.39 6.17
C ALA A 51 -7.32 6.73 5.43
N MET A 52 -6.21 6.89 4.70
CA MET A 52 -5.89 8.11 3.95
C MET A 52 -6.92 8.38 2.84
N PRO A 53 -7.30 9.65 2.55
CA PRO A 53 -8.11 9.99 1.40
C PRO A 53 -7.55 9.36 0.12
N HIS A 54 -8.43 8.82 -0.74
CA HIS A 54 -8.03 7.98 -1.88
C HIS A 54 -7.01 8.68 -2.79
N ASP A 55 -7.27 9.91 -3.21
CA ASP A 55 -6.32 10.64 -4.07
C ASP A 55 -4.96 10.87 -3.42
N ALA A 56 -4.94 11.13 -2.10
CA ALA A 56 -3.70 11.29 -1.37
C ALA A 56 -2.93 9.97 -1.26
N TYR A 57 -3.65 8.87 -1.05
CA TYR A 57 -3.09 7.52 -1.03
C TYR A 57 -2.49 7.15 -2.39
N VAL A 58 -3.22 7.40 -3.48
CA VAL A 58 -2.78 7.12 -4.84
C VAL A 58 -1.54 7.97 -5.20
N ARG A 59 -1.54 9.27 -4.88
CA ARG A 59 -0.36 10.13 -5.06
C ARG A 59 0.85 9.57 -4.32
N TRP A 60 0.69 9.20 -3.06
CA TRP A 60 1.77 8.63 -2.28
C TRP A 60 2.33 7.33 -2.87
N GLN A 61 1.46 6.42 -3.35
CA GLN A 61 1.93 5.19 -4.01
C GLN A 61 2.67 5.47 -5.31
N ARG A 62 2.23 6.46 -6.11
CA ARG A 62 2.92 6.90 -7.33
C ARG A 62 4.29 7.48 -7.01
N ASP A 63 4.39 8.36 -6.02
CA ASP A 63 5.67 8.94 -5.59
C ASP A 63 6.68 7.84 -5.16
N CYS A 64 6.19 6.82 -4.46
CA CYS A 64 7.00 5.67 -4.10
C CYS A 64 7.46 4.88 -5.34
N LEU A 65 6.56 4.60 -6.28
CA LEU A 65 6.88 3.88 -7.52
C LEU A 65 7.86 4.65 -8.40
N ASP A 66 7.71 5.97 -8.54
CA ASP A 66 8.62 6.81 -9.31
C ASP A 66 10.05 6.74 -8.75
N GLN A 67 10.19 6.77 -7.41
CA GLN A 67 11.49 6.58 -6.78
C GLN A 67 12.04 5.17 -6.96
N MET A 68 11.19 4.13 -6.90
CA MET A 68 11.62 2.76 -7.18
C MET A 68 12.10 2.60 -8.61
N MET A 69 11.39 3.19 -9.60
CA MET A 69 11.78 3.18 -11.00
C MET A 69 13.12 3.89 -11.24
N ARG A 70 13.35 5.05 -10.61
CA ARG A 70 14.65 5.75 -10.66
C ARG A 70 15.79 4.88 -10.12
N LEU A 71 15.52 4.14 -9.05
CA LEU A 71 16.50 3.32 -8.35
C LEU A 71 16.73 1.95 -9.01
N LEU A 72 15.79 1.48 -9.81
CA LEU A 72 15.86 0.21 -10.50
C LEU A 72 16.82 0.31 -11.69
N ARG A 73 17.62 -0.73 -11.86
CA ARG A 73 18.42 -0.90 -13.08
C ARG A 73 17.51 -1.20 -14.28
N PRO A 74 17.97 -0.94 -15.52
CA PRO A 74 17.22 -1.31 -16.73
C PRO A 74 16.87 -2.79 -16.83
N ASP A 75 17.70 -3.65 -16.22
CA ASP A 75 17.54 -5.11 -16.16
C ASP A 75 16.97 -5.61 -14.82
N GLY A 76 16.33 -4.73 -14.06
CA GLY A 76 15.78 -5.02 -12.74
C GLY A 76 14.30 -5.41 -12.72
N VAL A 77 13.83 -5.83 -11.55
CA VAL A 77 12.44 -6.21 -11.29
C VAL A 77 11.89 -5.56 -10.02
N ILE A 78 10.59 -5.24 -10.03
CA ILE A 78 9.86 -4.77 -8.84
C ILE A 78 8.73 -5.77 -8.52
N PHE A 79 8.74 -6.29 -7.30
CA PHE A 79 7.63 -7.03 -6.71
C PHE A 79 6.85 -6.09 -5.78
N TYR A 80 5.66 -5.71 -6.21
CA TYR A 80 4.80 -4.77 -5.49
C TYR A 80 3.56 -5.50 -4.98
N ASN A 81 3.59 -5.93 -3.72
CA ASN A 81 2.48 -6.64 -3.10
C ASN A 81 1.42 -5.63 -2.63
N HIS A 82 0.27 -5.63 -3.30
CA HIS A 82 -0.83 -4.73 -2.98
C HIS A 82 -2.19 -5.35 -3.31
N LYS A 83 -3.26 -4.82 -2.70
CA LYS A 83 -4.64 -5.30 -2.87
C LYS A 83 -5.51 -4.21 -3.48
N TRP A 84 -6.15 -4.53 -4.60
CA TRP A 84 -7.09 -3.63 -5.26
C TRP A 84 -8.27 -3.27 -4.36
N ARG A 85 -8.73 -2.02 -4.51
CA ARG A 85 -9.80 -1.44 -3.73
C ARG A 85 -11.13 -1.67 -4.42
N VAL A 86 -11.87 -2.67 -3.97
CA VAL A 86 -13.27 -2.87 -4.40
C VAL A 86 -14.19 -2.46 -3.25
N GLN A 87 -15.03 -1.46 -3.48
CA GLN A 87 -16.07 -1.01 -2.56
C GLN A 87 -17.44 -1.11 -3.24
N LYS A 88 -18.43 -1.68 -2.56
CA LYS A 88 -19.79 -1.87 -3.09
C LYS A 88 -19.82 -2.56 -4.48
N GLY A 89 -18.88 -3.46 -4.75
CA GLY A 89 -18.76 -4.13 -6.05
C GLY A 89 -18.11 -3.29 -7.15
N LEU A 90 -17.68 -2.06 -6.84
CA LEU A 90 -17.02 -1.15 -7.77
C LEU A 90 -15.54 -1.03 -7.42
N LEU A 91 -14.69 -1.03 -8.45
CA LEU A 91 -13.29 -0.72 -8.28
C LEU A 91 -13.19 0.78 -7.96
N GLN A 92 -12.63 1.15 -6.81
CA GLN A 92 -12.38 2.55 -6.48
C GLN A 92 -11.41 3.11 -7.54
N ASP A 93 -11.83 4.17 -8.23
CA ASP A 93 -11.32 4.73 -9.51
C ASP A 93 -11.97 4.26 -10.84
N ARG A 94 -13.13 3.58 -10.82
CA ARG A 94 -14.00 3.40 -12.01
C ARG A 94 -15.48 3.43 -11.68
#